data_AF-X0XK29-F1
#
_entry.id   AF-X0XK29-F1
#
_cell.length_a   1.000
_cell.length_b   1.000
_cell.length_c   1.000
_cell.angle_alpha   90.00
_cell.angle_beta   90.00
_cell.angle_gamma   90.00
#
_symmetry.space_group_name_H-M   'P 1'
#
loop_
_entity.id
_entity.type
_entity.pdbx_description
1 polymer ?
#
loop_
_entity_poly.entity_id
_entity_poly.type
_entity_poly.pdbx_seq_one_letter_code
_entity_poly.pdbx_strand_id
1 'polypeptide(L)' 'MSILVDSNTRLLVQGITGREGSFHTRQMLDYGTKV' A
#
# COMPACT_ATOMS: atom_id res chain seq x y z
N MET A 1 4.64 -15.89 -6.48
CA MET A 1 4.48 -16.28 -5.07
C MET A 1 5.73 -15.84 -4.33
N SER A 2 5.59 -14.98 -3.33
CA SER A 2 6.68 -14.59 -2.42
C SER A 2 6.41 -15.24 -1.04
N ILE A 3 7.22 -14.93 -0.02
CA ILE A 3 7.05 -15.53 1.31
C ILE A 3 5.92 -14.86 2.12
N LEU A 4 5.80 -13.53 2.09
CA LEU A 4 4.88 -12.79 2.96
C LEU A 4 3.83 -11.96 2.22
N VAL A 5 4.18 -11.33 1.08
CA VAL A 5 3.31 -10.37 0.37
C VAL A 5 3.44 -10.51 -1.14
N ASP A 6 2.31 -10.63 -1.82
CA ASP A 6 2.24 -10.81 -3.26
C ASP A 6 1.16 -9.91 -3.89
N SER A 7 0.95 -10.05 -5.20
CA SER A 7 -0.03 -9.27 -5.96
C SER A 7 -1.50 -9.52 -5.57
N ASN A 8 -1.77 -10.53 -4.73
CA ASN A 8 -3.11 -10.86 -4.24
C ASN A 8 -3.32 -10.43 -2.79
N THR A 9 -2.28 -9.90 -2.14
CA THR A 9 -2.35 -9.42 -0.75
C THR A 9 -3.37 -8.29 -0.64
N ARG A 10 -4.30 -8.42 0.32
CA ARG A 10 -5.24 -7.38 0.70
C ARG A 10 -4.61 -6.54 1.80
N LEU A 11 -4.25 -5.30 1.47
CA LEU A 11 -3.59 -4.37 2.38
C LEU A 11 -4.58 -3.31 2.88
N LEU A 12 -4.29 -2.68 4.02
CA LEU A 12 -4.98 -1.50 4.54
C LEU A 12 -3.93 -0.55 5.12
N VAL A 13 -4.05 0.75 4.83
CA VAL A 13 -3.24 1.78 5.50
C VAL A 13 -4.08 2.50 6.55
N GLN A 14 -3.73 2.30 7.81
CA GLN A 14 -4.32 3.05 8.92
C GLN A 14 -3.70 4.45 8.99
N GLY A 15 -4.53 5.48 9.13
CA GLY A 15 -4.07 6.88 9.10
C GLY A 15 -3.75 7.40 7.70
N ILE A 16 -4.35 6.83 6.65
CA ILE A 16 -4.15 7.24 5.25
C ILE A 16 -4.42 8.73 4.99
N THR A 17 -5.30 9.36 5.78
CA THR A 17 -5.62 10.79 5.68
C THR A 17 -4.54 11.71 6.27
N GLY A 18 -3.53 11.16 6.95
CA GLY A 18 -2.37 11.90 7.43
C GLY A 18 -1.39 12.28 6.31
N ARG A 19 -0.51 13.25 6.57
CA ARG A 19 0.47 13.74 5.58
C ARG A 19 1.36 12.62 5.04
N GLU A 20 2.00 11.88 5.94
CA GLU A 20 2.93 10.80 5.57
C GLU A 20 2.18 9.58 5.00
N GLY A 21 1.03 9.22 5.59
CA GLY A 21 0.17 8.14 5.12
C GLY A 21 -0.27 8.36 3.66
N SER A 22 -0.81 9.53 3.35
CA SER A 22 -1.23 9.87 1.99
C SER A 22 -0.06 9.98 1.00
N PHE A 23 1.14 10.37 1.45
CA PHE A 23 2.33 10.47 0.61
C PHE A 23 2.85 9.10 0.19
N HIS A 24 3.03 8.18 1.15
CA HIS A 24 3.51 6.84 0.86
C HIS A 24 2.48 5.99 0.12
N THR A 25 1.19 6.11 0.47
CA THR A 25 0.13 5.36 -0.24
C THR A 25 0.09 5.72 -1.73
N ARG A 26 0.29 6.99 -2.10
CA ARG A 26 0.38 7.37 -3.53
C ARG A 26 1.50 6.63 -4.27
N GLN A 27 2.68 6.56 -3.68
CA GLN A 27 3.81 5.83 -4.27
C GLN A 27 3.53 4.32 -4.35
N MET A 28 2.85 3.74 -3.34
CA MET A 28 2.45 2.33 -3.36
C MET A 28 1.48 2.04 -4.52
N LEU A 29 0.52 2.94 -4.76
CA LEU A 29 -0.44 2.85 -5.87
C LEU A 29 0.28 2.98 -7.23
N ASP A 30 1.18 3.95 -7.37
CA ASP A 30 1.97 4.15 -8.61
C ASP A 30 2.85 2.92 -8.92
N TYR A 31 3.33 2.23 -7.88
CA TYR A 31 4.08 0.99 -7.99
C TYR A 31 3.18 -0.25 -8.29
N GLY A 32 1.86 -0.12 -8.22
CA GLY A 32 0.89 -1.19 -8.51
C GLY A 32 0.49 -2.04 -7.30
N THR A 33 0.73 -1.56 -6.08
CA THR A 33 0.28 -2.22 -4.84
C THR A 33 -1.23 -2.04 -4.68
N LYS A 34 -1.94 -3.10 -4.26
CA LYS A 34 -3.38 -3.07 -3.97
C LYS A 34 -3.62 -2.66 -2.51
N VAL A 35 -3.70 -1.35 -2.27
CA VAL A 35 -3.92 -0.71 -0.96
C VAL A 35 -5.40 -0.50 -0.66
#